data_AF-A0A961NI03-F1
#
_entry.id   AF-A0A961NI03-F1
#
_cell.length_a   1.000
_cell.length_b   1.000
_cell.length_c   1.000
_cell.angle_alpha   90.00
_cell.angle_beta   90.00
_cell.angle_gamma   90.00
#
_symmetry.space_group_name_H-M   'P 1'
#
loop_
_entity.id
_entity.type
_entity.pdbx_description
1 polymer ?
#
loop_
_entity_poly.entity_id
_entity_poly.type
_entity_poly.pdbx_seq_one_letter_code
_entity_poly.pdbx_strand_id
1 'polypeptide(L)'
;MDWLRITPILYAWQVWILAAWMILAPLFGYVQNRKARTGGAISLPKSMWLLFVIGLWILMPGFLGFGPVEDAAFRLVFLTLCGSMLLRGIIELLLCYRLFAWRVSYGVGHDLFQLMLAIVGGVLLLWRAEQIDLMPAMPILLITITTLLCELYFVYAFHKTTGGPGQGFYFVSGDERFRTINRLTMMLLIPQMLVYYGVLFLHLV
;
A
#
# COMPACT_ATOMS: atom_id res chain seq x y z
N MET A 1 -37.55 -2.91 7.48
CA MET A 1 -36.48 -2.54 6.53
C MET A 1 -35.18 -2.51 7.34
N ASP A 2 -34.56 -3.67 7.57
CA ASP A 2 -33.33 -3.83 8.37
C ASP A 2 -32.04 -3.79 7.53
N TRP A 3 -32.12 -3.40 6.25
CA TRP A 3 -31.04 -3.43 5.27
C TRP A 3 -30.01 -2.30 5.41
N LEU A 4 -30.12 -1.47 6.46
CA LEU A 4 -29.14 -0.43 6.79
C LEU A 4 -28.25 -0.78 7.98
N ARG A 5 -28.35 -2.01 8.52
CA ARG A 5 -27.30 -2.50 9.44
C ARG A 5 -26.07 -2.84 8.62
N ILE A 6 -25.29 -1.82 8.28
CA ILE A 6 -23.91 -1.98 7.84
C ILE A 6 -23.20 -2.64 9.01
N THR A 7 -22.92 -3.94 8.91
CA THR A 7 -22.09 -4.63 9.87
C THR A 7 -20.76 -3.88 9.89
N PRO A 8 -20.33 -3.31 11.03
CA PRO A 8 -19.09 -2.55 11.05
C PRO A 8 -17.99 -3.53 10.67
N ILE A 9 -17.29 -3.26 9.56
CA ILE A 9 -16.18 -4.10 9.08
C ILE A 9 -14.83 -3.65 9.64
N LEU A 10 -14.80 -2.46 10.23
CA LEU A 10 -13.72 -1.94 11.05
C LEU A 10 -14.27 -1.46 12.39
N TYR A 11 -13.43 -1.54 13.42
CA TYR A 11 -13.64 -0.83 14.67
C TYR A 11 -13.25 0.65 14.53
N ALA A 12 -13.92 1.55 15.24
CA ALA A 12 -13.64 2.99 15.18
C ALA A 12 -12.16 3.33 15.45
N TRP A 13 -11.51 2.61 16.38
CA TRP A 13 -10.08 2.82 16.68
C TRP A 13 -9.16 2.46 15.51
N GLN A 14 -9.54 1.50 14.66
CA GLN A 14 -8.76 1.14 13.47
C GLN A 14 -8.78 2.29 12.46
N VAL A 15 -9.93 2.94 12.28
CA VAL A 15 -10.06 4.12 11.42
C VAL A 15 -9.16 5.25 11.91
N TRP A 16 -9.15 5.53 13.21
CA TRP A 16 -8.29 6.58 13.78
C TRP A 16 -6.79 6.27 13.60
N ILE A 17 -6.38 5.01 13.75
CA ILE A 17 -4.99 4.60 13.48
C ILE A 17 -4.63 4.86 12.02
N LEU A 18 -5.48 4.44 11.07
CA LEU A 18 -5.23 4.63 9.63
C LEU A 18 -5.24 6.12 9.23
N ALA A 19 -6.08 6.94 9.87
CA ALA A 19 -6.10 8.39 9.69
C ALA A 19 -4.82 9.06 10.22
N ALA A 20 -4.36 8.67 11.41
CA ALA A 20 -3.15 9.23 12.03
C ALA A 20 -1.85 8.72 11.36
N TRP A 21 -1.88 7.56 10.70
CA TRP A 21 -0.71 6.89 10.12
C TRP A 21 0.13 7.80 9.21
N MET A 22 -0.52 8.64 8.40
CA MET A 22 0.16 9.52 7.44
C MET A 22 0.97 10.63 8.08
N ILE A 23 0.70 10.96 9.36
CA ILE A 23 1.49 11.94 10.13
C ILE A 23 2.94 11.45 10.31
N LEU A 24 3.18 10.14 10.23
CA LEU A 24 4.52 9.56 10.34
C LEU A 24 5.36 9.72 9.07
N ALA A 25 4.77 10.06 7.91
CA ALA A 25 5.51 10.16 6.66
C ALA A 25 6.62 11.23 6.67
N PRO A 26 6.37 12.49 7.09
CA PRO A 26 7.42 13.50 7.21
C PRO A 26 8.49 13.12 8.23
N LEU A 27 8.09 12.50 9.36
CA LEU A 27 9.03 12.04 10.38
C LEU A 27 9.95 10.94 9.83
N PHE A 28 9.40 9.97 9.11
CA PHE A 28 10.17 8.95 8.41
C PHE A 28 11.17 9.58 7.43
N GLY A 29 10.71 10.49 6.57
CA GLY A 29 11.58 11.17 5.61
C GLY A 29 12.72 11.95 6.29
N TYR A 30 12.42 12.63 7.39
CA TYR A 30 13.42 13.32 8.21
C TYR A 30 14.47 12.38 8.80
N VAL A 31 14.03 11.26 9.38
CA VAL A 31 14.92 10.26 10.00
C VAL A 31 15.78 9.56 8.95
N GLN A 32 15.18 9.11 7.84
CA GLN A 32 15.88 8.47 6.71
C GLN A 32 17.00 9.38 6.20
N ASN A 33 16.69 10.64 5.90
CA ASN A 33 17.66 11.58 5.33
C ASN A 33 18.79 11.99 6.29
N ARG A 34 18.63 11.80 7.62
CA ARG A 34 19.67 12.10 8.61
C ARG A 34 20.47 10.88 9.05
N LYS A 35 19.82 9.74 9.29
CA LYS A 35 20.41 8.59 10.01
C LYS A 35 20.66 7.36 9.14
N ALA A 36 19.91 7.17 8.05
CA ALA A 36 19.96 5.95 7.25
C ALA A 36 20.24 6.29 5.79
N ARG A 37 21.52 6.27 5.39
CA ARG A 37 21.92 6.52 3.99
C ARG A 37 21.76 5.29 3.08
N THR A 38 21.46 4.12 3.64
CA THR A 38 21.15 2.93 2.84
C THR A 38 19.91 3.22 2.01
N GLY A 39 19.99 3.02 0.69
CA GLY A 39 18.93 3.39 -0.23
C GLY A 39 18.99 4.82 -0.75
N GLY A 40 19.79 5.70 -0.16
CA GLY A 40 19.85 7.12 -0.53
C GLY A 40 18.81 8.00 0.17
N ALA A 41 18.80 9.27 -0.21
CA ALA A 41 17.84 10.25 0.30
C ALA A 41 16.44 10.03 -0.31
N ILE A 42 15.40 10.26 0.50
CA ILE A 42 13.99 10.15 0.09
C ILE A 42 13.32 11.53 0.07
N SER A 43 12.51 11.78 -0.96
CA SER A 43 11.67 12.97 -1.06
C SER A 43 10.41 12.87 -0.17
N LEU A 44 9.82 14.02 0.16
CA LEU A 44 8.54 14.05 0.89
C LEU A 44 7.43 13.28 0.15
N PRO A 45 7.17 13.49 -1.17
CA PRO A 45 6.19 12.71 -1.90
C PRO A 45 6.38 11.19 -1.79
N LYS A 46 7.62 10.73 -1.81
CA LYS A 46 7.93 9.30 -1.75
C LYS A 46 7.81 8.73 -0.34
N SER A 47 8.13 9.52 0.68
CA SER A 47 7.83 9.15 2.07
C SER A 47 6.32 9.05 2.31
N MET A 48 5.52 9.99 1.77
CA MET A 48 4.07 9.95 1.88
C MET A 48 3.47 8.76 1.13
N TRP A 49 3.95 8.49 -0.09
CA TRP A 49 3.59 7.31 -0.85
C TRP A 49 3.89 6.03 -0.08
N LEU A 50 5.11 5.89 0.47
CA LEU A 50 5.52 4.70 1.24
C LEU A 50 4.59 4.43 2.42
N LEU A 51 4.31 5.45 3.25
CA LEU A 51 3.42 5.29 4.39
C LEU A 51 1.99 4.99 3.93
N PHE A 52 1.50 5.67 2.89
CA PHE A 52 0.18 5.39 2.32
C PHE A 52 0.04 3.93 1.89
N VAL A 53 1.00 3.40 1.12
CA VAL A 53 0.93 2.01 0.65
C VAL A 53 1.13 1.00 1.78
N ILE A 54 1.89 1.31 2.84
CA ILE A 54 1.92 0.46 4.05
C ILE A 54 0.54 0.42 4.73
N GLY A 55 -0.11 1.58 4.86
CA GLY A 55 -1.45 1.67 5.41
C GLY A 55 -2.46 0.88 4.58
N LEU A 56 -2.39 1.01 3.26
CA LEU A 56 -3.31 0.36 2.33
C LEU A 56 -3.04 -1.13 2.11
N TRP A 57 -1.78 -1.56 2.03
CA TRP A 57 -1.43 -2.93 1.64
C TRP A 57 -1.17 -3.86 2.83
N ILE A 58 -0.88 -3.31 4.01
CA ILE A 58 -0.60 -4.09 5.22
C ILE A 58 -1.66 -3.84 6.29
N LEU A 59 -1.78 -2.58 6.76
CA LEU A 59 -2.63 -2.28 7.91
C LEU A 59 -4.10 -2.51 7.61
N MET A 60 -4.60 -1.98 6.49
CA MET A 60 -6.00 -2.12 6.11
C MET A 60 -6.41 -3.59 5.86
N PRO A 61 -5.69 -4.40 5.05
CA PRO A 61 -6.00 -5.82 4.90
C PRO A 61 -5.85 -6.60 6.22
N GLY A 62 -4.90 -6.23 7.08
CA GLY A 62 -4.79 -6.82 8.42
C GLY A 62 -6.03 -6.55 9.26
N PHE A 63 -6.50 -5.30 9.29
CA PHE A 63 -7.70 -4.93 10.04
C PHE A 63 -8.98 -5.55 9.49
N LEU A 64 -9.11 -5.67 8.16
CA LEU A 64 -10.22 -6.38 7.53
C LEU A 64 -10.17 -7.89 7.82
N GLY A 65 -8.99 -8.50 7.68
CA GLY A 65 -8.81 -9.95 7.85
C GLY A 65 -8.96 -10.44 9.28
N PHE A 66 -8.54 -9.64 10.27
CA PHE A 66 -8.77 -9.89 11.70
C PHE A 66 -10.01 -9.17 12.26
N GLY A 67 -10.79 -8.58 11.37
CA GLY A 67 -11.95 -7.79 11.70
C GLY A 67 -13.15 -8.63 12.16
N PRO A 68 -14.28 -7.96 12.45
CA PRO A 68 -15.50 -8.58 12.92
C PRO A 68 -16.26 -9.39 11.85
N VAL A 69 -15.92 -9.28 10.56
CA VAL A 69 -16.56 -10.07 9.49
C VAL A 69 -16.26 -11.55 9.69
N GLU A 70 -17.28 -12.41 9.79
CA GLU A 70 -17.10 -13.84 10.08
C GLU A 70 -16.85 -14.71 8.83
N ASP A 71 -17.06 -14.17 7.63
CA ASP A 71 -16.88 -14.94 6.40
C ASP A 71 -15.41 -15.36 6.17
N ALA A 72 -15.21 -16.67 5.97
CA ALA A 72 -13.88 -17.25 5.84
C ALA A 72 -13.17 -16.84 4.54
N ALA A 73 -13.90 -16.67 3.43
CA ALA A 73 -13.31 -16.26 2.16
C ALA A 73 -12.85 -14.80 2.24
N PHE A 74 -13.64 -13.93 2.87
CA PHE A 74 -13.28 -12.55 3.16
C PHE A 74 -11.99 -12.46 3.97
N ARG A 75 -11.91 -13.19 5.08
CA ARG A 75 -10.70 -13.22 5.92
C ARG A 75 -9.51 -13.74 5.14
N LEU A 76 -9.69 -14.84 4.40
CA LEU A 76 -8.62 -15.45 3.60
C LEU A 76 -8.04 -14.46 2.60
N VAL A 77 -8.86 -13.71 1.86
CA VAL A 77 -8.40 -12.73 0.87
C VAL A 77 -7.54 -11.66 1.54
N PHE A 78 -8.06 -11.01 2.58
CA PHE A 78 -7.36 -9.88 3.19
C PHE A 78 -6.14 -10.30 4.02
N LEU A 79 -6.18 -11.45 4.71
CA LEU A 79 -5.02 -12.00 5.39
C LEU A 79 -3.93 -12.46 4.42
N THR A 80 -4.29 -13.00 3.26
CA THR A 80 -3.32 -13.38 2.22
C THR A 80 -2.63 -12.15 1.64
N LEU A 81 -3.39 -11.09 1.35
CA LEU A 81 -2.84 -9.82 0.88
C LEU A 81 -1.90 -9.19 1.92
N CYS A 82 -2.33 -9.15 3.19
CA CYS A 82 -1.53 -8.63 4.30
C CYS A 82 -0.24 -9.44 4.49
N GLY A 83 -0.37 -10.77 4.58
CA GLY A 83 0.74 -11.69 4.81
C GLY A 83 1.79 -11.65 3.70
N SER A 84 1.35 -11.57 2.45
CA SER A 84 2.23 -11.40 1.28
C SER A 84 3.06 -10.12 1.38
N MET A 85 2.46 -8.99 1.76
CA MET A 85 3.14 -7.70 1.87
C MET A 85 4.03 -7.59 3.12
N LEU A 86 3.63 -8.20 4.24
CA LEU A 86 4.50 -8.35 5.40
C LEU A 86 5.75 -9.18 5.08
N LEU A 87 5.57 -10.30 4.40
CA LEU A 87 6.68 -11.15 3.98
C LEU A 87 7.61 -10.41 3.03
N ARG A 88 7.08 -9.65 2.06
CA ARG A 88 7.88 -8.74 1.23
C ARG A 88 8.67 -7.76 2.08
N GLY A 89 8.02 -7.05 3.00
CA GLY A 89 8.69 -6.07 3.85
C GLY A 89 9.88 -6.68 4.60
N ILE A 90 9.71 -7.88 5.19
CA ILE A 90 10.78 -8.61 5.87
C ILE A 90 11.92 -8.95 4.90
N ILE A 91 11.60 -9.52 3.73
CA ILE A 91 12.59 -9.93 2.74
C ILE A 91 13.33 -8.71 2.17
N GLU A 92 12.64 -7.63 1.82
CA GLU A 92 13.24 -6.42 1.29
C GLU A 92 14.13 -5.74 2.32
N LEU A 93 13.72 -5.66 3.59
CA LEU A 93 14.58 -5.13 4.64
C LEU A 93 15.87 -5.97 4.77
N LEU A 94 15.77 -7.30 4.71
CA LEU A 94 16.94 -8.17 4.73
C LEU A 94 17.85 -7.93 3.50
N LEU A 95 17.26 -7.90 2.30
CA LEU A 95 17.98 -7.69 1.04
C LEU A 95 18.63 -6.30 0.96
N CYS A 96 17.99 -5.27 1.50
CA CYS A 96 18.45 -3.90 1.46
C CYS A 96 19.51 -3.58 2.52
N TYR A 97 19.33 -4.09 3.76
CA TYR A 97 20.16 -3.68 4.90
C TYR A 97 21.20 -4.71 5.34
N ARG A 98 21.01 -5.99 5.02
CA ARG A 98 21.94 -7.05 5.44
C ARG A 98 22.69 -7.66 4.27
N LEU A 99 21.97 -8.03 3.22
CA LEU A 99 22.54 -8.77 2.10
C LEU A 99 23.00 -7.87 0.94
N PHE A 100 22.56 -6.61 0.90
CA PHE A 100 22.83 -5.65 -0.17
C PHE A 100 22.56 -6.23 -1.57
N ALA A 101 21.56 -7.10 -1.67
CA ALA A 101 21.26 -7.92 -2.84
C ALA A 101 19.87 -7.63 -3.42
N TRP A 102 19.23 -6.54 -2.99
CA TRP A 102 17.93 -6.14 -3.50
C TRP A 102 18.00 -5.84 -5.01
N ARG A 103 17.00 -6.30 -5.76
CA ARG A 103 16.89 -6.12 -7.21
C ARG A 103 15.52 -5.60 -7.57
N VAL A 104 15.46 -4.73 -8.58
CA VAL A 104 14.19 -4.20 -9.12
C VAL A 104 13.25 -5.32 -9.56
N SER A 105 13.80 -6.37 -10.19
CA SER A 105 13.01 -7.50 -10.65
C SER A 105 12.30 -8.25 -9.52
N TYR A 106 12.87 -8.25 -8.30
CA TYR A 106 12.21 -8.83 -7.13
C TYR A 106 10.98 -7.99 -6.72
N GLY A 107 11.14 -6.67 -6.61
CA GLY A 107 10.04 -5.75 -6.29
C GLY A 107 8.91 -5.84 -7.32
N VAL A 108 9.25 -5.75 -8.61
CA VAL A 108 8.28 -5.88 -9.73
C VAL A 108 7.58 -7.23 -9.72
N GLY A 109 8.32 -8.32 -9.50
CA GLY A 109 7.74 -9.66 -9.42
C GLY A 109 6.74 -9.79 -8.28
N HIS A 110 7.04 -9.19 -7.12
CA HIS A 110 6.10 -9.16 -6.00
C HIS A 110 4.89 -8.27 -6.28
N ASP A 111 5.06 -7.07 -6.87
CA ASP A 111 3.94 -6.20 -7.25
C ASP A 111 2.95 -6.90 -8.19
N LEU A 112 3.47 -7.65 -9.18
CA LEU A 112 2.64 -8.46 -10.10
C LEU A 112 1.94 -9.61 -9.36
N PHE A 113 2.64 -10.27 -8.44
CA PHE A 113 2.04 -11.33 -7.62
C PHE A 113 0.94 -10.78 -6.72
N GLN A 114 1.15 -9.63 -6.06
CA GLN A 114 0.14 -8.97 -5.26
C GLN A 114 -1.07 -8.53 -6.09
N LEU A 115 -0.82 -8.01 -7.30
CA LEU A 115 -1.88 -7.62 -8.22
C LEU A 115 -2.75 -8.83 -8.59
N MET A 116 -2.11 -9.97 -8.89
CA MET A 116 -2.81 -11.23 -9.13
C MET A 116 -3.65 -11.65 -7.91
N LEU A 117 -3.08 -11.63 -6.70
CA LEU A 117 -3.81 -11.95 -5.46
C LEU A 117 -5.02 -11.04 -5.25
N ALA A 118 -4.89 -9.74 -5.50
CA ALA A 118 -5.97 -8.78 -5.34
C ALA A 118 -7.10 -9.03 -6.35
N ILE A 119 -6.77 -9.33 -7.61
CA ILE A 119 -7.74 -9.66 -8.66
C ILE A 119 -8.46 -10.97 -8.34
N VAL A 120 -7.71 -12.04 -8.04
CA VAL A 120 -8.30 -13.35 -7.71
C VAL A 120 -9.16 -13.26 -6.45
N GLY A 121 -8.70 -12.54 -5.43
CA GLY A 121 -9.47 -12.30 -4.21
C GLY A 121 -10.76 -11.49 -4.48
N GLY A 122 -10.70 -10.49 -5.35
CA GLY A 122 -11.88 -9.74 -5.79
C GLY A 122 -12.90 -10.63 -6.50
N VAL A 123 -12.46 -11.49 -7.42
CA VAL A 123 -13.34 -12.46 -8.11
C VAL A 123 -13.97 -13.42 -7.11
N LEU A 124 -13.19 -13.96 -6.16
CA LEU A 124 -13.69 -14.85 -5.12
C LEU A 124 -14.78 -14.18 -4.27
N LEU A 125 -14.57 -12.91 -3.90
CA LEU A 125 -15.56 -12.13 -3.15
C LEU A 125 -16.81 -11.82 -3.97
N LEU A 126 -16.67 -11.52 -5.26
CA LEU A 126 -17.83 -11.31 -6.15
C LEU A 126 -18.69 -12.57 -6.28
N TRP A 127 -18.10 -13.77 -6.27
CA TRP A 127 -18.84 -15.04 -6.20
C TRP A 127 -19.55 -15.27 -4.86
N ARG A 128 -19.25 -14.46 -3.85
CA ARG A 128 -19.87 -14.47 -2.53
C ARG A 128 -20.71 -13.23 -2.25
N ALA A 129 -21.02 -12.43 -3.29
CA ALA A 129 -21.75 -11.17 -3.18
C ALA A 129 -23.14 -11.31 -2.53
N GLU A 130 -23.78 -12.47 -2.67
CA GLU A 130 -25.09 -12.74 -2.05
C GLU A 130 -24.98 -13.02 -0.55
N GLN A 131 -23.79 -13.38 -0.05
CA GLN A 131 -23.55 -13.79 1.34
C GLN A 131 -22.77 -12.74 2.15
N ILE A 132 -22.11 -11.80 1.48
CA ILE A 132 -21.19 -10.84 2.10
C ILE A 132 -21.50 -9.44 1.59
N ASP A 133 -21.53 -8.45 2.50
CA ASP A 133 -21.52 -7.05 2.10
C ASP A 133 -20.15 -6.68 1.49
N LEU A 134 -20.15 -6.47 0.17
CA LEU A 134 -18.97 -6.14 -0.61
C LEU A 134 -18.64 -4.65 -0.65
N MET A 135 -19.59 -3.78 -0.27
CA MET A 135 -19.43 -2.33 -0.30
C MET A 135 -18.14 -1.86 0.39
N PRO A 136 -17.74 -2.40 1.56
CA PRO A 136 -16.46 -2.04 2.16
C PRO A 136 -15.21 -2.60 1.47
N ALA A 137 -15.28 -3.81 0.92
CA ALA A 137 -14.12 -4.52 0.42
C ALA A 137 -13.70 -4.09 -0.98
N MET A 138 -14.68 -3.84 -1.86
CA MET A 138 -14.42 -3.58 -3.27
C MET A 138 -13.66 -2.27 -3.53
N PRO A 139 -13.99 -1.14 -2.87
CA PRO A 139 -13.20 0.08 -3.01
C PRO A 139 -11.74 -0.10 -2.57
N ILE A 140 -11.51 -0.88 -1.50
CA ILE A 140 -10.16 -1.17 -0.97
C ILE A 140 -9.37 -2.07 -1.92
N LEU A 141 -9.99 -3.07 -2.51
CA LEU A 141 -9.35 -3.89 -3.55
C LEU A 141 -9.06 -3.07 -4.81
N LEU A 142 -10.00 -2.23 -5.26
CA LEU A 142 -9.81 -1.40 -6.44
C LEU A 142 -8.68 -0.38 -6.24
N ILE A 143 -8.61 0.27 -5.09
CA ILE A 143 -7.52 1.19 -4.79
C ILE A 143 -6.18 0.46 -4.62
N THR A 144 -6.19 -0.77 -4.07
CA THR A 144 -4.99 -1.63 -4.02
C THR A 144 -4.49 -1.98 -5.41
N ILE A 145 -5.38 -2.36 -6.33
CA ILE A 145 -5.05 -2.66 -7.72
C ILE A 145 -4.46 -1.43 -8.42
N THR A 146 -5.12 -0.28 -8.31
CA THR A 146 -4.65 0.95 -8.96
C THR A 146 -3.33 1.46 -8.37
N THR A 147 -3.11 1.33 -7.05
CA THR A 147 -1.83 1.66 -6.40
C THR A 147 -0.69 0.76 -6.86
N LEU A 148 -0.92 -0.55 -7.00
CA LEU A 148 0.09 -1.49 -7.53
C LEU A 148 0.47 -1.16 -8.97
N LEU A 149 -0.51 -0.81 -9.82
CA LEU A 149 -0.23 -0.36 -11.19
C LEU A 149 0.59 0.95 -11.21
N CYS A 150 0.29 1.87 -10.30
CA CYS A 150 1.07 3.10 -10.15
C CYS A 150 2.51 2.80 -9.69
N GLU A 151 2.69 1.87 -8.75
CA GLU A 151 4.02 1.46 -8.28
C GLU A 151 4.86 0.86 -9.41
N LEU A 152 4.29 -0.07 -10.19
CA LEU A 152 4.94 -0.64 -11.37
C LEU A 152 5.37 0.44 -12.37
N TYR A 153 4.52 1.45 -12.60
CA TYR A 153 4.86 2.59 -13.45
C TYR A 153 5.98 3.45 -12.84
N PHE A 154 5.95 3.72 -11.53
CA PHE A 154 7.00 4.49 -10.85
C PHE A 154 8.35 3.79 -10.91
N VAL A 155 8.37 2.47 -10.71
CA VAL A 155 9.58 1.66 -10.84
C VAL A 155 10.14 1.73 -12.26
N TYR A 156 9.29 1.58 -13.27
CA TYR A 156 9.68 1.74 -14.68
C TYR A 156 10.27 3.13 -14.96
N ALA A 157 9.58 4.20 -14.52
CA ALA A 157 10.04 5.57 -14.70
C ALA A 157 11.37 5.83 -13.99
N PHE A 158 11.54 5.32 -12.76
CA PHE A 158 12.78 5.44 -11.99
C PHE A 158 13.95 4.71 -12.65
N HIS A 159 13.72 3.49 -13.13
CA HIS A 159 14.74 2.70 -13.83
C HIS A 159 15.21 3.43 -15.10
N LYS A 160 14.28 4.01 -15.87
CA LYS A 160 14.61 4.80 -17.07
C LYS A 160 15.44 6.04 -16.76
N THR A 161 15.22 6.71 -15.62
CA THR A 161 15.94 7.93 -15.23
C THR A 161 17.32 7.66 -14.63
N THR A 162 17.55 6.50 -14.01
CA THR A 162 18.78 6.23 -13.22
C THR A 162 19.62 5.08 -13.74
N GLY A 163 19.15 4.30 -14.72
CA GLY A 163 19.75 3.01 -15.09
C GLY A 163 19.43 1.89 -14.09
N GLY A 164 18.57 2.18 -13.10
CA GLY A 164 18.22 1.27 -12.02
C GLY A 164 19.14 1.39 -10.80
N PRO A 165 18.77 0.78 -9.66
CA PRO A 165 19.53 0.76 -8.43
C PRO A 165 20.70 -0.21 -8.54
N GLY A 166 21.73 0.16 -9.30
CA GLY A 166 22.94 -0.64 -9.49
C GLY A 166 23.89 -0.67 -8.27
N GLN A 167 23.69 0.22 -7.29
CA GLN A 167 24.59 0.38 -6.13
C GLN A 167 23.87 0.81 -4.84
N GLY A 168 22.78 0.12 -4.45
CA GLY A 168 22.14 0.34 -3.16
C GLY A 168 21.43 1.70 -3.00
N PHE A 169 21.08 2.35 -4.12
CA PHE A 169 20.33 3.61 -4.18
C PHE A 169 18.94 3.33 -4.76
N TYR A 170 17.95 3.14 -3.89
CA TYR A 170 16.59 2.73 -4.28
C TYR A 170 15.50 3.72 -3.83
N PHE A 171 15.86 4.79 -3.11
CA PHE A 171 14.96 5.92 -2.85
C PHE A 171 15.10 7.01 -3.91
N VAL A 172 13.98 7.68 -4.18
CA VAL A 172 13.90 8.85 -5.06
C VAL A 172 14.07 10.09 -4.19
N SER A 173 15.16 10.83 -4.40
CA SER A 173 15.49 12.06 -3.68
C SER A 173 14.66 13.27 -4.16
N GLY A 174 14.78 14.39 -3.45
CA GLY A 174 14.14 15.67 -3.79
C GLY A 174 14.82 16.48 -4.90
N ASP A 175 15.88 15.94 -5.52
CA ASP A 175 16.70 16.65 -6.50
C ASP A 175 15.93 16.97 -7.79
N GLU A 176 16.38 17.98 -8.53
CA GLU A 176 15.74 18.43 -9.77
C GLU A 176 15.59 17.32 -10.82
N ARG A 177 16.55 16.40 -10.90
CA ARG A 177 16.49 15.22 -11.78
C ARG A 177 15.29 14.32 -11.54
N PHE A 178 14.70 14.34 -10.34
CA PHE A 178 13.52 13.54 -9.96
C PHE A 178 12.23 14.36 -9.84
N ARG A 179 12.25 15.64 -10.22
CA ARG A 179 11.09 16.54 -10.12
C ARG A 179 9.84 15.95 -10.77
N THR A 180 9.97 15.35 -11.95
CA THR A 180 8.85 14.74 -12.68
C THR A 180 8.27 13.54 -11.92
N ILE A 181 9.12 12.62 -11.43
CA ILE A 181 8.67 11.44 -10.68
C ILE A 181 7.97 11.87 -9.38
N ASN A 182 8.53 12.84 -8.66
CA ASN A 182 7.94 13.36 -7.42
C ASN A 182 6.60 14.06 -7.66
N ARG A 183 6.45 14.83 -8.75
CA ARG A 183 5.17 15.44 -9.13
C ARG A 183 4.11 14.39 -9.48
N LEU A 184 4.47 13.41 -10.31
CA LEU A 184 3.58 12.31 -10.68
C LEU A 184 3.15 11.50 -9.45
N THR A 185 4.07 11.28 -8.50
CA THR A 185 3.75 10.62 -7.23
C THR A 185 2.66 11.37 -6.48
N MET A 186 2.76 12.70 -6.33
CA MET A 186 1.70 13.49 -5.67
C MET A 186 0.39 13.51 -6.44
N MET A 187 0.43 13.64 -7.76
CA MET A 187 -0.77 13.68 -8.61
C MET A 187 -1.59 12.39 -8.52
N LEU A 188 -0.92 11.24 -8.33
CA LEU A 188 -1.58 9.95 -8.19
C LEU A 188 -1.92 9.63 -6.72
N LEU A 189 -1.07 10.04 -5.78
CA LEU A 189 -1.26 9.83 -4.35
C LEU A 189 -2.50 10.57 -3.82
N ILE A 190 -2.66 11.85 -4.16
CA ILE A 190 -3.73 12.68 -3.57
C ILE A 190 -5.14 12.09 -3.86
N PRO A 191 -5.52 11.79 -5.11
CA PRO A 191 -6.83 11.21 -5.39
C PRO A 191 -7.03 9.87 -4.70
N GLN A 192 -6.00 9.03 -4.65
CA GLN A 192 -6.06 7.74 -3.98
C GLN A 192 -6.25 7.90 -2.47
N MET A 193 -5.50 8.79 -1.82
CA MET A 193 -5.70 9.12 -0.41
C MET A 193 -7.11 9.63 -0.13
N LEU A 194 -7.65 10.50 -0.99
CA LEU A 194 -9.01 11.01 -0.82
C LEU A 194 -10.06 9.90 -0.90
N VAL A 195 -9.93 8.98 -1.85
CA VAL A 195 -10.81 7.80 -1.96
C VAL A 195 -10.65 6.90 -0.73
N TYR A 196 -9.42 6.60 -0.33
CA TYR A 196 -9.12 5.77 0.83
C TYR A 196 -9.73 6.33 2.11
N TYR A 197 -9.49 7.61 2.40
CA TYR A 197 -10.04 8.27 3.58
C TYR A 197 -11.55 8.52 3.49
N GLY A 198 -12.08 8.71 2.28
CA GLY A 198 -13.53 8.74 2.05
C GLY A 198 -14.19 7.42 2.45
N VAL A 199 -13.61 6.29 2.04
CA VAL A 199 -14.09 4.95 2.44
C VAL A 199 -14.00 4.76 3.96
N LEU A 200 -12.89 5.17 4.58
CA LEU A 200 -12.74 5.11 6.04
C LEU A 200 -13.76 5.98 6.78
N PHE A 201 -14.05 7.18 6.27
CA PHE A 201 -15.04 8.09 6.85
C PHE A 201 -16.46 7.52 6.78
N LEU A 202 -16.81 6.87 5.66
CA LEU A 202 -18.11 6.19 5.51
C LEU A 202 -18.30 5.02 6.50
N HIS A 203 -17.24 4.53 7.15
CA HIS A 203 -17.35 3.55 8.24
C HIS A 203 -17.51 4.16 9.63
N LEU A 204 -17.35 5.48 9.79
CA LEU A 204 -17.55 6.18 11.06
C LEU A 204 -18.95 6.78 11.21
N VAL A 205 -19.70 6.94 10.11
CA VAL A 205 -21.04 7.54 10.05
C VAL A 205 -22.09 6.44 9.93
#